data_AF-A0A954HN28-F1
#
_entry.id   AF-A0A954HN28-F1
#
_cell.length_a   1.000
_cell.length_b   1.000
_cell.length_c   1.000
_cell.angle_alpha   90.00
_cell.angle_beta   90.00
_cell.angle_gamma   90.00
#
_symmetry.space_group_name_H-M   'P 1'
#
loop_
_entity.id
_entity.type
_entity.pdbx_description
1 polymer ?
#
loop_
_entity_poly.entity_id
_entity_poly.type
_entity_poly.pdbx_seq_one_letter_code
_entity_poly.pdbx_strand_id
1 'polypeptide(L)'
;MTKSFPPELARFVESELRSGQFADENALLTAALEVYREVKLRHQDVRDRIEASQSQAQHGETAALDIDAIVAELASELDEYGQPR
;
A
#
# COMPACT_ATOMS: atom_id res chain seq x y z
N MET A 1 -6.24 -28.11 -11.60
CA MET A 1 -7.26 -27.23 -12.22
C MET A 1 -6.65 -26.64 -13.48
N THR A 2 -7.24 -26.91 -14.64
CA THR A 2 -6.77 -26.32 -15.91
C THR A 2 -7.28 -24.88 -15.98
N LYS A 3 -6.39 -23.90 -15.88
CA LYS A 3 -6.74 -22.48 -16.02
C LYS A 3 -6.71 -22.12 -17.50
N SER A 4 -7.80 -21.55 -17.99
CA SER A 4 -7.84 -20.96 -19.34
C SER A 4 -7.72 -19.46 -19.20
N PHE A 5 -6.64 -18.90 -19.74
CA PHE A 5 -6.45 -17.45 -19.77
C PHE A 5 -7.10 -16.87 -21.03
N PRO A 6 -7.67 -15.65 -20.93
CA PRO A 6 -7.92 -14.83 -22.10
C PRO A 6 -6.66 -14.70 -22.97
N PRO A 7 -6.79 -14.58 -24.31
CA PRO A 7 -5.64 -14.58 -25.22
C PRO A 7 -4.55 -13.56 -24.87
N GLU A 8 -4.94 -12.40 -24.34
CA GLU A 8 -4.02 -11.33 -23.94
C GLU A 8 -3.20 -11.74 -22.71
N LEU A 9 -3.84 -12.32 -21.69
CA LEU A 9 -3.17 -12.80 -20.49
C LEU A 9 -2.32 -14.04 -20.77
N ALA A 10 -2.74 -14.90 -21.71
CA ALA A 10 -1.93 -16.03 -22.13
C ALA A 10 -0.58 -15.57 -22.73
N ARG A 11 -0.59 -14.55 -23.60
CA ARG A 11 0.65 -13.98 -24.16
C ARG A 11 1.53 -13.35 -23.09
N PHE A 12 0.93 -12.66 -22.12
CA PHE A 12 1.65 -12.09 -21.00
C PHE A 12 2.33 -13.17 -20.14
N VAL A 13 1.59 -14.22 -19.77
CA VAL A 13 2.14 -15.36 -19.03
C VAL A 13 3.31 -16.00 -19.81
N GLU A 14 3.15 -16.20 -21.12
CA GLU A 14 4.21 -16.76 -21.95
C GLU A 14 5.46 -15.85 -22.00
N SER A 15 5.29 -14.53 -22.10
CA SER A 15 6.43 -13.60 -22.08
C SER A 15 7.16 -13.59 -20.74
N GLU A 16 6.42 -13.64 -19.63
CA GLU A 16 6.99 -13.67 -18.28
C GLU A 16 7.77 -14.97 -18.03
N LEU A 17 7.25 -16.12 -18.47
CA LEU A 17 7.98 -17.39 -18.38
C LEU A 17 9.24 -17.39 -19.25
N ARG A 18 9.16 -16.82 -20.46
CA ARG A 18 10.31 -16.71 -21.38
C ARG A 18 11.41 -15.78 -20.84
N SER A 19 11.06 -14.82 -19.99
CA SER A 19 12.04 -13.95 -19.34
C SER A 19 12.97 -14.70 -18.37
N GLY A 20 12.58 -15.91 -17.94
CA GLY A 20 13.32 -16.71 -16.96
C GLY A 20 13.18 -16.23 -15.52
N GLN A 21 12.35 -15.20 -15.24
CA GLN A 21 12.11 -14.71 -13.88
C GLN A 21 11.32 -15.68 -13.01
N PHE A 22 10.52 -16.56 -13.63
CA PHE A 22 9.68 -17.53 -12.94
C PHE A 22 9.99 -18.94 -13.42
N ALA A 23 10.09 -19.88 -12.47
CA ALA A 23 10.39 -21.29 -12.77
C ALA A 23 9.26 -21.97 -13.55
N ASP A 24 8.01 -21.62 -13.25
CA ASP A 24 6.82 -22.13 -13.91
C ASP A 24 5.64 -21.15 -13.77
N GLU A 25 4.51 -21.52 -14.39
CA GLU A 25 3.26 -20.76 -14.34
C GLU A 25 2.74 -20.59 -12.90
N ASN A 26 2.94 -21.58 -12.03
CA ASN A 26 2.46 -21.52 -10.65
C ASN A 26 3.23 -20.48 -9.83
N ALA A 27 4.55 -20.38 -10.03
CA ALA A 27 5.39 -19.36 -9.40
C ALA A 27 4.94 -17.95 -9.80
N LEU A 28 4.70 -17.72 -11.09
CA LEU A 28 4.16 -16.44 -11.59
C LEU A 28 2.80 -16.13 -10.98
N LEU A 29 1.87 -17.09 -10.99
CA LEU A 29 0.53 -16.89 -10.44
C LEU A 29 0.53 -16.64 -8.94
N THR A 30 1.45 -17.28 -8.22
CA THR A 30 1.60 -17.07 -6.76
C THR A 30 2.07 -15.65 -6.49
N ALA A 31 3.12 -15.20 -7.17
CA ALA A 31 3.60 -13.82 -7.07
C ALA A 31 2.51 -12.80 -7.44
N ALA A 32 1.76 -13.05 -8.51
CA ALA A 32 0.65 -12.19 -8.92
C ALA A 32 -0.46 -12.11 -7.85
N LEU A 33 -0.79 -13.24 -7.21
CA LEU A 33 -1.78 -13.28 -6.13
C LEU A 33 -1.30 -12.59 -4.85
N GLU A 34 0.00 -12.70 -4.53
CA GLU A 34 0.61 -11.98 -3.41
C GLU A 34 0.54 -10.47 -3.62
N VAL A 35 0.94 -9.99 -4.79
CA VAL A 35 0.84 -8.58 -5.16
C VAL A 35 -0.62 -8.11 -5.13
N TYR A 36 -1.55 -8.89 -5.71
CA TYR A 36 -2.97 -8.54 -5.68
C TYR A 36 -3.52 -8.47 -4.24
N ARG A 37 -3.13 -9.41 -3.37
CA ARG A 37 -3.49 -9.39 -1.95
C ARG A 37 -2.94 -8.14 -1.26
N GLU A 38 -1.67 -7.79 -1.50
CA GLU A 38 -1.05 -6.59 -0.93
C GLU A 38 -1.78 -5.32 -1.35
N VAL A 39 -2.08 -5.16 -2.65
CA VAL A 39 -2.83 -4.02 -3.18
C VAL A 39 -4.22 -3.93 -2.55
N LYS A 40 -4.91 -5.07 -2.39
CA LYS A 40 -6.22 -5.10 -1.73
C LYS A 40 -6.12 -4.66 -0.27
N LEU A 41 -5.13 -5.14 0.47
CA LEU A 41 -4.92 -4.78 1.87
C LEU A 41 -4.57 -3.30 2.03
N ARG A 42 -3.68 -2.75 1.19
CA ARG A 42 -3.35 -1.32 1.20
C ARG A 42 -4.56 -0.44 0.88
N HIS A 43 -5.37 -0.84 -0.09
CA HIS A 43 -6.61 -0.10 -0.38
C HIS A 43 -7.59 -0.12 0.79
N GLN A 44 -7.70 -1.25 1.49
CA GLN A 44 -8.55 -1.35 2.67
C GLN A 44 -8.02 -0.46 3.80
N ASP A 45 -6.73 -0.51 4.09
CA ASP A 45 -6.10 0.35 5.10
C ASP A 45 -6.34 1.84 4.84
N VAL A 46 -6.19 2.28 3.59
CA VAL A 46 -6.46 3.68 3.22
C VAL A 46 -7.94 4.04 3.43
N ARG A 47 -8.87 3.14 3.10
CA ARG A 47 -10.30 3.38 3.34
C ARG A 47 -10.60 3.47 4.84
N ASP A 48 -10.08 2.53 5.63
CA ASP A 48 -10.27 2.51 7.08
C ASP A 48 -9.74 3.80 7.72
N ARG A 49 -8.58 4.30 7.27
CA ARG A 49 -8.00 5.58 7.73
C ARG A 49 -8.87 6.79 7.34
N ILE A 50 -9.44 6.79 6.14
CA ILE A 50 -10.35 7.86 5.69
C ILE A 50 -11.63 7.83 6.54
N GLU A 51 -12.22 6.66 6.75
CA GLU A 51 -13.44 6.49 7.55
C GLU A 51 -13.20 6.93 9.01
N ALA A 52 -12.06 6.55 9.60
CA ALA A 52 -11.67 7.02 10.92
C ALA A 52 -11.54 8.55 10.98
N SER A 53 -10.88 9.16 9.99
CA SER A 53 -10.72 10.62 9.91
C SER A 53 -12.07 11.34 9.76
N GLN A 54 -12.99 10.78 8.97
CA GLN A 54 -14.34 11.31 8.82
C GLN A 54 -15.14 11.20 10.12
N SER A 55 -15.02 10.08 10.83
CA SER A 55 -15.66 9.89 12.13
C SER A 55 -15.16 10.93 13.14
N GLN A 56 -13.84 11.15 13.23
CA GLN A 56 -13.25 12.18 14.09
C GLN A 56 -13.81 13.58 13.76
N ALA A 57 -13.89 13.92 12.47
CA ALA A 57 -14.46 15.19 12.03
C ALA A 57 -15.94 15.34 12.44
N GLN A 58 -16.74 14.29 12.30
CA GLN A 58 -18.16 14.29 12.70
C GLN A 58 -18.34 14.47 14.22
N HIS A 59 -17.41 13.98 15.03
CA HIS A 59 -17.42 14.13 16.48
C HIS A 59 -16.73 15.42 16.97
N GLY A 60 -16.23 16.26 16.06
CA GLY A 60 -15.52 17.49 16.40
C GLY A 60 -14.12 17.28 16.95
N GLU A 61 -13.55 16.09 16.77
CA GLU A 61 -12.20 15.69 17.23
C GLU A 61 -11.11 16.12 16.23
N THR A 62 -11.35 17.17 15.46
CA THR A 62 -10.39 17.71 14.49
C THR A 62 -9.93 19.10 14.91
N ALA A 63 -8.64 19.35 14.76
CA ALA A 63 -8.05 20.67 14.96
C ALA A 63 -7.84 21.37 13.62
N ALA A 64 -7.80 22.71 13.65
CA ALA A 64 -7.35 23.47 12.49
C ALA A 64 -5.88 23.12 12.19
N LEU A 65 -5.55 23.02 10.91
CA LEU A 65 -4.17 22.77 10.49
C LEU A 65 -3.30 23.99 10.78
N ASP A 66 -2.39 23.85 11.74
CA ASP A 66 -1.38 24.84 12.10
C ASP A 66 0.01 24.25 11.87
N ILE A 67 0.64 24.63 10.75
CA ILE A 67 1.93 24.11 10.34
C ILE A 67 3.05 24.58 11.28
N ASP A 68 2.97 25.81 11.79
CA ASP A 68 4.00 26.37 12.66
C ASP A 68 3.98 25.65 14.02
N ALA A 69 2.78 25.35 14.54
CA ALA A 69 2.62 24.55 15.75
C ALA A 69 3.17 23.12 15.57
N ILE A 70 2.84 22.46 14.45
CA ILE A 70 3.34 21.11 14.13
C ILE A 70 4.87 21.10 14.03
N VAL A 71 5.47 22.09 13.35
CA VAL A 71 6.94 22.19 13.23
C VAL A 71 7.57 22.42 14.59
N ALA A 72 6.99 23.27 15.42
CA ALA A 72 7.48 23.53 16.78
C ALA A 72 7.40 22.29 17.67
N GLU A 73 6.30 21.53 17.59
CA GLU A 73 6.12 20.25 18.29
C GLU A 73 7.19 19.23 17.86
N LEU A 74 7.33 18.98 16.55
CA LEU A 74 8.36 18.07 16.03
C LEU A 74 9.77 18.51 16.44
N ALA A 75 10.09 19.81 16.36
CA ALA A 75 11.40 20.31 16.77
C ALA A 75 11.65 20.12 18.27
N SER A 76 10.60 20.12 19.10
CA SER A 76 10.72 19.86 20.54
C SER A 76 10.99 18.40 20.89
N GLU A 77 10.55 17.48 20.02
CA GLU A 77 10.77 16.04 20.14
C GLU A 77 12.15 15.60 19.64
N LEU A 78 12.89 16.49 18.95
CA LEU A 78 14.21 16.19 18.38
C LEU A 78 15.35 16.75 19.25
N ASP A 79 16.45 15.99 19.34
CA ASP A 79 17.70 16.41 19.95
C ASP A 79 18.50 17.35 19.03
N GLU A 80 19.67 17.81 19.49
CA GLU A 80 20.55 18.71 18.72
C GLU A 80 21.12 18.07 17.43
N TYR A 81 20.99 16.75 17.27
CA TYR A 81 21.42 15.98 16.10
C TYR A 81 20.24 15.56 15.21
N GLY A 82 19.01 15.98 15.53
CA GLY A 82 17.81 15.63 14.79
C GLY A 82 17.33 14.19 15.01
N GLN A 83 17.71 13.55 16.12
CA GLN A 83 17.16 12.26 16.56
C GLN A 83 16.01 12.48 17.54
N PRO A 84 15.04 11.56 17.64
CA PRO A 84 14.04 11.59 18.71
C PRO A 84 14.73 11.61 20.08
N ARG A 85 14.31 12.53 20.96
CA ARG A 85 14.79 12.63 22.35
C ARG A 85 14.42 11.43 23.20
#